data_AF-A0AA97HB01-F1
#
_entry.id   AF-A0AA97HB01-F1
#
_cell.length_a   1.000
_cell.length_b   1.000
_cell.length_c   1.000
_cell.angle_alpha   90.00
_cell.angle_beta   90.00
_cell.angle_gamma   90.00
#
_symmetry.space_group_name_H-M   'P 1'
#
loop_
_entity.id
_entity.type
_entity.pdbx_description
1 polymer ?
#
loop_
_entity_poly.entity_id
_entity_poly.type
_entity_poly.pdbx_seq_one_letter_code
_entity_poly.pdbx_strand_id
1 'polypeptide(L)' 'MTMCATVLCVQSGSLLVCDHCTRQQVVVHTAGTSCFRAGDRACIRYNGTMTNSIPPQISAQHICRICH' A
#
# COMPACT_ATOMS: atom_id res chain seq x y z
N MET A 1 1.04 -3.38 12.41
CA MET A 1 2.02 -2.40 11.90
C MET A 1 1.31 -1.41 11.01
N THR A 2 1.85 -0.18 10.91
CA THR A 2 1.30 0.89 10.07
C THR A 2 2.39 1.38 9.13
N MET A 3 2.03 1.56 7.86
CA MET A 3 2.91 2.05 6.81
C MET A 3 2.27 3.26 6.13
N CYS A 4 3.02 4.35 6.04
CA CYS A 4 2.66 5.51 5.22
C CYS A 4 3.35 5.35 3.87
N ALA A 5 2.59 5.40 2.78
CA ALA A 5 3.12 5.15 1.46
C ALA A 5 2.47 6.05 0.41
N THR A 6 3.16 6.24 -0.72
CA THR A 6 2.59 6.87 -1.91
C THR A 6 2.16 5.80 -2.90
N VAL A 7 0.93 5.88 -3.40
CA VAL A 7 0.43 5.01 -4.46
C VAL A 7 1.17 5.33 -5.75
N LEU A 8 1.82 4.33 -6.34
CA LEU A 8 2.49 4.43 -7.63
C LEU A 8 1.57 3.96 -8.76
N CYS A 9 0.83 2.88 -8.53
CA CYS A 9 -0.09 2.31 -9.51
C CYS A 9 -1.28 1.63 -8.80
N VAL A 10 -2.45 1.72 -9.41
CA VAL A 10 -3.69 1.09 -8.94
C VAL A 10 -3.96 -0.13 -9.83
N GLN A 11 -4.12 -1.30 -9.23
CA GLN A 11 -4.44 -2.55 -9.92
C GLN A 11 -5.78 -3.09 -9.42
N SER A 12 -6.32 -4.10 -10.10
CA SER A 12 -7.54 -4.78 -9.65
C SER A 12 -7.25 -5.56 -8.36
N GLY A 13 -7.77 -5.10 -7.23
CA GLY A 13 -7.61 -5.74 -5.92
C GLY A 13 -6.28 -5.46 -5.21
N SER A 14 -5.39 -4.64 -5.77
CA SER A 14 -4.15 -4.26 -5.12
C SER A 14 -3.64 -2.87 -5.51
N LEU A 15 -2.71 -2.35 -4.71
CA LEU A 15 -2.00 -1.10 -4.98
C LEU A 15 -0.49 -1.39 -4.99
N LEU A 16 0.22 -0.86 -5.98
CA LEU A 16 1.67 -0.73 -5.88
C LEU A 16 1.96 0.59 -5.18
N VAL A 17 2.68 0.54 -4.06
CA VAL A 17 2.99 1.73 -3.26
C VAL A 17 4.50 1.83 -3.01
N CYS A 18 4.97 3.04 -2.71
CA CYS A 18 6.32 3.30 -2.21
C CYS A 18 6.24 3.66 -0.72
N ASP A 19 6.81 2.81 0.14
CA ASP A 19 6.90 3.05 1.58
C ASP A 19 7.79 4.27 1.86
N HIS A 20 7.32 5.19 2.69
CA HIS A 20 8.06 6.40 3.06
C HIS A 20 9.24 6.10 3.98
N CYS A 21 9.17 5.06 4.80
CA CYS A 21 10.22 4.71 5.76
C CYS A 21 11.39 4.00 5.07
N THR A 22 11.11 2.95 4.31
CA THR A 22 12.15 2.12 3.68
C THR A 22 12.49 2.54 2.25
N ARG A 23 11.67 3.41 1.63
CA ARG A 23 11.75 3.75 0.20
C ARG A 23 11.56 2.53 -0.72
N GLN A 24 11.06 1.41 -0.17
CA GLN A 24 10.82 0.19 -0.90
C GLN A 24 9.45 0.21 -1.60
N GLN A 25 9.38 -0.40 -2.78
CA GLN A 25 8.11 -0.67 -3.44
C GLN A 25 7.45 -1.91 -2.82
N VAL A 26 6.17 -1.81 -2.50
CA VAL A 26 5.39 -2.88 -1.86
C VAL A 26 4.06 -3.03 -2.58
N VAL A 27 3.63 -4.27 -2.82
CA VAL A 27 2.27 -4.54 -3.32
C VAL A 27 1.34 -4.75 -2.14
N VAL A 28 0.24 -4.01 -2.11
CA VAL A 28 -0.74 -4.02 -1.03
C VAL A 28 -2.03 -4.60 -1.55
N HIS A 29 -2.39 -5.81 -1.14
CA HIS A 29 -3.68 -6.41 -1.44
C HIS A 29 -4.76 -5.77 -0.58
N THR A 30 -5.81 -5.25 -1.22
CA THR A 30 -6.94 -4.62 -0.56
C THR A 30 -8.17 -4.58 -1.46
N ALA A 31 -9.36 -4.75 -0.89
CA ALA A 31 -10.61 -4.65 -1.65
C ALA A 31 -10.96 -3.19 -2.04
N GLY A 32 -10.39 -2.20 -1.35
CA GLY A 32 -10.75 -0.78 -1.48
C GLY A 32 -9.91 0.03 -2.45
N THR A 33 -9.54 -0.49 -3.62
CA THR A 33 -8.62 0.23 -4.54
C THR A 33 -9.26 1.37 -5.32
N SER A 34 -10.59 1.38 -5.45
CA SER A 34 -11.33 2.31 -6.33
C SER A 34 -11.25 3.78 -5.91
N CYS A 35 -10.94 4.08 -4.65
CA CYS A 35 -10.80 5.44 -4.14
C CYS A 35 -9.37 6.00 -4.22
N PHE A 36 -8.42 5.22 -4.72
CA PHE A 36 -7.01 5.61 -4.87
C PHE A 36 -6.65 5.96 -6.31
N ARG A 37 -5.64 6.80 -6.46
CA ARG A 37 -4.98 7.15 -7.71
C ARG A 37 -3.47 7.21 -7.51
N ALA A 38 -2.71 7.09 -8.60
CA ALA A 38 -1.27 7.32 -8.55
C ALA A 38 -0.97 8.73 -8.01
N GLY A 39 -0.05 8.84 -7.05
CA GLY A 39 0.29 10.05 -6.32
C GLY A 39 -0.43 10.20 -4.97
N ASP A 40 -1.52 9.49 -4.72
CA ASP A 40 -2.22 9.54 -3.44
C ASP A 40 -1.33 9.04 -2.30
N ARG A 41 -1.47 9.63 -1.11
CA ARG A 41 -0.88 9.08 0.11
C ARG A 41 -1.87 8.14 0.77
N ALA A 42 -1.38 6.99 1.20
CA ALA A 42 -2.15 5.98 1.92
C ALA A 42 -1.52 5.69 3.28
N CYS A 43 -2.36 5.55 4.29
CA CYS A 43 -2.00 4.93 5.56
C CYS A 43 -2.53 3.48 5.55
N ILE A 44 -1.62 2.52 5.68
CA ILE A 44 -1.90 1.09 5.52
C ILE A 44 -1.59 0.39 6.83
N ARG A 45 -2.61 -0.24 7.42
CA ARG A 45 -2.47 -1.11 8.58
C ARG A 45 -2.47 -2.57 8.14
N TYR A 46 -1.48 -3.32 8.58
CA TYR A 46 -1.29 -4.74 8.27
C TYR A 46 -0.71 -5.49 9.48
N ASN A 47 -0.69 -6.82 9.40
CA ASN A 47 -0.26 -7.71 10.48
C ASN A 47 1.27 -7.73 10.74
N GLY A 48 2.06 -7.04 9.90
CA GLY A 48 3.52 -7.00 10.01
C GLY A 48 4.28 -8.07 9.23
N THR A 49 3.58 -9.02 8.61
CA THR A 49 4.20 -10.03 7.76
C THR A 49 4.22 -9.57 6.31
N MET A 50 5.34 -9.78 5.63
CA MET A 50 5.51 -9.49 4.21
C MET A 50 6.02 -10.75 3.49
N THR A 51 5.68 -10.92 2.21
CA THR A 51 6.24 -12.00 1.40
C THR A 51 7.70 -11.75 1.06
N ASN A 52 8.48 -12.81 0.84
CA ASN A 52 9.87 -12.73 0.38
C ASN A 52 10.01 -12.50 -1.15
N SER A 53 8.95 -12.02 -1.81
CA SER A 53 8.99 -11.70 -3.25
C SER A 53 9.63 -10.33 -3.51
N ILE A 54 9.93 -10.04 -4.78
CA ILE A 54 10.40 -8.72 -5.22
C ILE A 54 9.41 -8.18 -6.26
N PRO A 55 8.68 -7.09 -5.98
CA PRO A 55 8.56 -6.42 -4.67
C PRO A 55 7.91 -7.32 -3.60
N PRO A 56 8.14 -7.06 -2.30
CA PRO A 56 7.41 -7.71 -1.23
C PRO A 56 5.92 -7.34 -1.28
N GLN A 57 5.08 -8.23 -0.77
CA GLN A 57 3.63 -8.06 -0.77
C GLN A 57 3.08 -8.17 0.65
N ILE A 58 2.00 -7.42 0.90
CA ILE A 58 1.26 -7.42 2.17
C ILE A 58 -0.25 -7.46 1.92
N SER A 59 -1.00 -7.91 2.92
CA SER A 59 -2.47 -7.79 2.94
C SER A 59 -2.88 -6.68 3.90
N ALA A 60 -3.58 -5.67 3.39
CA ALA A 60 -4.09 -4.59 4.23
C ALA A 60 -5.26 -5.08 5.08
N GLN A 61 -5.15 -4.91 6.40
CA GLN A 61 -6.29 -5.04 7.31
C GLN A 61 -7.17 -3.80 7.24
N HIS A 62 -6.55 -2.62 7.16
CA HIS A 62 -7.22 -1.36 6.89
C HIS A 62 -6.34 -0.48 6.01
N ILE A 63 -6.98 0.32 5.16
CA ILE A 63 -6.31 1.31 4.34
C ILE A 63 -7.16 2.58 4.28
N CYS A 64 -6.53 3.75 4.39
CA CYS A 64 -7.20 5.03 4.16
C CYS A 64 -6.32 5.97 3.35
N ARG A 65 -6.97 6.77 2.50
CA ARG A 65 -6.32 7.87 1.78
C ARG A 65 -6.11 9.04 2.73
N ILE A 66 -4.92 9.61 2.72
CA ILE A 66 -4.57 10.81 3.48
C ILE A 66 -4.78 12.01 2.56
N CYS A 67 -5.80 12.81 2.83
CA CYS A 67 -6.05 14.10 2.17
C CYS A 67 -5.24 15.19 2.90
N HIS A 68 -4.60 16.10 2.16
CA HIS A 68 -4.14 17.39 2.71
C HIS A 68 -5.18 18.45 2.38
#